data_AF-A0A2E9ULS1-F1
#
_entry.id   AF-A0A2E9ULS1-F1
#
_cell.length_a   1.000
_cell.length_b   1.000
_cell.length_c   1.000
_cell.angle_alpha   90.00
_cell.angle_beta   90.00
_cell.angle_gamma   90.00
#
_symmetry.space_group_name_H-M   'P 1'
#
loop_
_entity.id
_entity.type
_entity.pdbx_description
1 polymer ?
#
loop_
_entity_poly.entity_id
_entity_poly.type
_entity_poly.pdbx_seq_one_letter_code
_entity_poly.pdbx_strand_id
1 'polypeptide(L)' 'LPVLALTSGAEVVVHKASTDRMLKMLPQCDWHEFPHARHELCQESNDVRQDVWHRITQFLGRH' A
#
# COMPACT_ATOMS: atom_id res chain seq x y z
N LEU A 1 9.69 6.62 12.71
CA LEU A 1 9.80 7.01 11.29
C LEU A 1 8.42 6.84 10.68
N PRO A 2 7.91 7.83 9.96
CA PRO A 2 6.65 7.70 9.24
C PRO A 2 6.81 6.61 8.17
N VAL A 3 5.80 5.77 8.00
CA VAL A 3 5.76 4.70 7.00
C VAL A 3 4.46 4.80 6.21
N LEU A 4 4.56 4.74 4.88
CA LEU A 4 3.42 4.53 4.00
C LEU A 4 3.37 3.05 3.60
N ALA A 5 2.26 2.37 3.91
CA ALA A 5 1.99 1.01 3.48
C ALA A 5 0.91 1.01 2.39
N LEU A 6 1.25 0.48 1.22
CA LEU A 6 0.32 0.28 0.10
C LEU A 6 0.17 -1.23 -0.12
N THR A 7 -1.02 -1.78 0.10
CA THR A 7 -1.28 -3.23 -0.01
C THR A 7 -2.28 -3.55 -1.09
N SER A 8 -2.16 -4.74 -1.68
CA SER A 8 -3.13 -5.26 -2.65
C SER A 8 -4.21 -6.09 -1.94
N GLY A 9 -5.46 -5.94 -2.35
CA GLY A 9 -6.61 -6.67 -1.80
C GLY A 9 -6.86 -8.00 -2.51
N ALA A 10 -6.51 -8.11 -3.80
CA ALA A 10 -6.48 -9.37 -4.55
C ALA A 10 -5.08 -10.01 -4.50
N GLU A 11 -4.46 -9.97 -3.31
CA GLU A 11 -3.11 -10.47 -3.06
C GLU A 11 -3.07 -12.01 -3.07
N VAL A 12 -2.15 -12.58 -3.85
CA VAL A 12 -1.94 -14.04 -3.94
C VAL A 12 -0.48 -14.46 -3.77
N VAL A 13 0.44 -13.50 -3.74
CA VAL A 13 1.89 -13.74 -3.63
C VAL A 13 2.33 -13.59 -2.17
N VAL A 14 1.85 -12.55 -1.49
CA VAL A 14 2.17 -12.26 -0.09
C VAL A 14 1.04 -12.70 0.83
N HIS A 15 1.37 -13.43 1.90
CA HIS A 15 0.37 -13.90 2.86
C HIS A 15 -0.24 -12.72 3.65
N LYS A 16 -1.52 -12.41 3.39
CA LYS A 16 -2.22 -11.25 3.97
C LYS A 16 -2.12 -11.16 5.49
N ALA A 17 -2.33 -12.26 6.21
CA ALA A 17 -2.29 -12.22 7.68
C ALA A 17 -0.89 -11.88 8.23
N SER A 18 0.18 -12.18 7.47
CA SER A 18 1.55 -11.79 7.84
C SER A 18 1.74 -10.28 7.67
N THR A 19 1.25 -9.72 6.56
CA THR A 19 1.21 -8.27 6.32
C THR A 19 0.41 -7.54 7.40
N ASP A 20 -0.82 -7.99 7.68
CA ASP A 20 -1.69 -7.39 8.70
C ASP A 20 -1.04 -7.41 10.09
N ARG A 21 -0.35 -8.51 10.44
CA ARG A 21 0.40 -8.61 11.70
C ARG A 21 1.56 -7.62 11.74
N MET A 22 2.32 -7.50 10.66
CA MET A 22 3.45 -6.58 10.57
C MET A 22 3.00 -5.11 10.66
N LEU A 23 1.97 -4.73 9.92
CA LEU A 23 1.47 -3.35 9.88
C LEU A 23 1.01 -2.86 11.26
N LYS A 24 0.41 -3.74 12.07
CA LYS A 24 0.03 -3.44 13.46
C LYS A 24 1.21 -3.12 14.38
N MET A 25 2.43 -3.52 14.03
CA MET A 25 3.64 -3.23 14.82
C MET A 25 4.27 -1.88 14.47
N LEU A 26 3.80 -1.20 13.42
CA LEU A 26 4.37 0.06 12.96
C LEU A 26 3.71 1.25 13.71
N PRO A 27 4.47 2.04 14.49
CA PRO A 27 3.90 3.07 15.37
C PRO A 27 3.36 4.31 14.63
N GLN A 28 3.76 4.54 13.38
CA GLN A 28 3.34 5.67 12.54
C GLN A 28 3.19 5.20 11.09
N CYS A 29 2.09 4.49 10.82
CA CYS A 29 1.83 3.90 9.51
C CYS A 29 0.55 4.45 8.89
N ASP A 30 0.71 5.17 7.76
CA ASP A 30 -0.38 5.46 6.85
C ASP A 30 -0.61 4.20 6.01
N TRP A 31 -1.71 3.50 6.22
CA TRP A 31 -2.02 2.29 5.47
C TRP A 31 -3.18 2.54 4.49
N HIS A 32 -2.95 2.19 3.22
CA HIS A 32 -3.98 2.09 2.21
C HIS A 32 -3.97 0.72 1.53
N GLU A 33 -5.15 0.10 1.42
CA GLU A 33 -5.36 -1.14 0.69
C GLU A 33 -6.16 -0.87 -0.59
N PHE A 34 -5.70 -1.41 -1.72
CA PHE A 34 -6.38 -1.38 -3.02
C PHE A 34 -7.22 -2.65 -3.19
N PRO A 35 -8.55 -2.63 -2.97
CA PRO A 35 -9.34 -3.84 -2.71
C PRO A 35 -9.34 -4.89 -3.83
N HIS A 36 -9.19 -4.45 -5.08
CA HIS A 36 -9.26 -5.30 -6.27
C HIS A 36 -7.93 -5.38 -7.06
N ALA A 37 -6.89 -4.69 -6.57
CA ALA A 37 -5.59 -4.71 -7.23
C ALA A 37 -4.84 -6.00 -6.90
N ARG A 38 -4.06 -6.50 -7.87
CA ARG A 38 -3.12 -7.60 -7.67
C ARG A 38 -1.83 -7.09 -7.03
N HIS A 39 -0.94 -8.03 -6.73
CA HIS A 39 0.34 -7.79 -6.07
C HIS A 39 1.16 -6.65 -6.70
N GLU A 40 1.27 -6.64 -8.03
CA GLU A 40 2.10 -5.69 -8.77
C GLU A 40 1.39 -4.34 -8.97
N LEU A 41 1.15 -3.57 -7.90
CA LEU A 41 0.43 -2.29 -7.93
C LEU A 41 0.96 -1.27 -8.97
N CYS A 42 2.27 -1.29 -9.26
CA CYS A 42 2.88 -0.42 -10.27
C CYS A 42 2.61 -0.86 -11.73
N GLN A 43 2.18 -2.11 -11.92
CA GLN A 43 1.81 -2.72 -13.21
C GLN A 43 0.30 -2.96 -13.33
N GLU A 44 -0.47 -2.46 -12.37
CA GLU A 44 -1.93 -2.49 -12.42
C GLU A 44 -2.49 -1.51 -13.45
N SER A 45 -3.82 -1.44 -13.48
CA SER A 45 -4.56 -0.47 -14.27
C SER A 45 -4.06 0.98 -14.00
N ASN A 46 -4.27 1.85 -14.99
CA ASN A 46 -3.75 3.22 -14.95
C ASN A 46 -4.26 4.02 -13.74
N ASP A 47 -5.49 3.80 -13.33
CA ASP A 47 -6.12 4.39 -12.15
C ASP A 47 -5.42 3.97 -10.85
N VAL A 48 -5.14 2.66 -10.66
CA VAL A 48 -4.39 2.16 -9.50
C VAL A 48 -2.99 2.76 -9.49
N ARG A 49 -2.30 2.74 -10.64
CA ARG A 49 -0.95 3.30 -10.74
C ARG A 49 -0.91 4.80 -10.45
N GLN A 50 -1.88 5.57 -10.95
CA GLN A 50 -1.98 7.00 -10.65
C GLN A 50 -2.23 7.26 -9.16
N ASP A 51 -3.11 6.49 -8.52
CA ASP A 51 -3.38 6.64 -7.08
C ASP A 51 -2.18 6.25 -6.22
N VAL A 52 -1.44 5.18 -6.59
CA VAL A 52 -0.17 4.82 -5.96
C VAL A 52 0.79 6.01 -5.96
N TRP A 53 1.04 6.61 -7.12
CA TRP A 53 1.95 7.76 -7.24
C TRP A 53 1.43 8.98 -6.48
N HIS A 54 0.12 9.25 -6.55
CA HIS A 54 -0.50 10.34 -5.82
C HIS A 54 -0.24 10.24 -4.30
N ARG A 55 -0.45 9.04 -3.72
CA ARG A 55 -0.24 8.78 -2.30
C ARG A 55 1.22 8.90 -1.89
N ILE A 56 2.15 8.40 -2.73
CA ILE A 56 3.59 8.55 -2.50
C ILE A 56 3.95 10.04 -2.47
N THR A 57 3.53 10.83 -3.46
CA THR A 57 3.81 12.26 -3.51
C THR A 57 3.22 13.00 -2.31
N GLN A 58 1.98 12.69 -1.92
CA GLN A 58 1.36 13.30 -0.74
C GLN A 58 2.07 12.93 0.57
N PHE A 59 2.55 11.70 0.69
CA PHE A 59 3.29 11.28 1.87
C PHE A 59 4.64 12.00 1.98
N LEU A 60 5.38 12.09 0.86
CA LEU A 60 6.65 12.83 0.79
C LEU A 60 6.49 14.34 0.98
N GLY A 61 5.33 14.92 0.66
CA GLY A 61 5.06 16.33 0.92
C GLY A 61 4.75 16.65 2.39
N ARG A 62 4.38 15.64 3.19
CA ARG A 62 3.99 15.79 4.61
C ARG A 62 5.12 15.49 5.59
N HIS A 63 6.22 14.88 5.14
CA HIS A 63 7.33 14.37 5.96
C HIS A 63 8.68 14.70 5.33
#